data_AF-H2YBT5-F1
#
_entry.id   AF-H2YBT5-F1
#
_cell.length_a   1.000
_cell.length_b   1.000
_cell.length_c   1.000
_cell.angle_alpha   90.00
_cell.angle_beta   90.00
_cell.angle_gamma   90.00
#
_symmetry.space_group_name_H-M   'P 1'
#
loop_
_entity.id
_entity.type
_entity.pdbx_description
1 polymer ?
#
loop_
_entity_poly.entity_id
_entity_poly.type
_entity_poly.pdbx_seq_one_letter_code
_entity_poly.pdbx_strand_id
1 'polypeptide(L)'
;LMKYFLRLFLHTIMVAAEVALLINVVFSVIGYFLTIKLIPSFAEHFIVANLYGRDLNKKSDKKVPEALGVICGAIFLVCMFFFIPIPISYCTGIIYSTVIDLLLYFIDNLLYTCREFIQFIGALLSICCMIFLGFADDVLNLKWRHKLTLPTVASLPLLMVYYTNISNTTIILPKPFRYIVGSEFDLGLLYYLYMGMLAVFCTNAINILSGINGLEVGQSVIICISIILHNLVELSGPVAAYHRFSLYFMMPFLGTTLGLLRFNWYPSKVFVGDTFCYFAGMTFAVVGILGHFSKTMILFFIPQVLNFLYSTPQLFRLVPCPRHRLPKFNPETGLVGMSKARFKPSEMHILGSFIIRIAEFACVVDVKRGLGEDGQYMEINNLTLNNFLLKILGPTKEQSLTIILLCIQAVCTAAAFFIRYYVSTFFY
;
A
#
# COMPACT_ATOMS: atom_id res chain seq x y z
N LEU A 1 -38.68 25.46 14.21
CA LEU A 1 -37.42 25.94 14.83
C LEU A 1 -36.34 24.85 14.91
N MET A 2 -36.54 23.74 15.62
CA MET A 2 -35.54 22.67 15.81
C MET A 2 -34.96 22.07 14.50
N LYS A 3 -35.81 21.78 13.49
CA LYS A 3 -35.35 21.33 12.16
C LYS A 3 -34.51 22.37 11.40
N TYR A 4 -34.73 23.66 11.67
CA TYR A 4 -33.98 24.75 11.04
C TYR A 4 -32.59 24.90 11.68
N PHE A 5 -32.51 24.83 13.01
CA PHE A 5 -31.25 24.78 13.74
C PHE A 5 -30.41 23.56 13.37
N LEU A 6 -31.03 22.38 13.26
CA LEU A 6 -30.35 21.16 12.81
C LEU A 6 -29.77 21.29 11.39
N ARG A 7 -30.50 21.93 10.47
CA ARG A 7 -30.00 22.19 9.10
C ARG A 7 -28.85 23.19 9.07
N LEU A 8 -28.96 24.29 9.80
CA LEU A 8 -27.90 25.30 9.89
C LEU A 8 -26.63 24.70 10.52
N PHE A 9 -26.79 23.87 11.54
CA PHE A 9 -25.72 23.15 12.21
C PHE A 9 -25.00 22.14 11.29
N LEU A 10 -25.76 21.28 10.60
CA LEU A 10 -25.21 20.35 9.62
C LEU A 10 -24.45 21.09 8.51
N HIS A 11 -24.97 22.24 8.07
CA HIS A 11 -24.30 23.08 7.08
C HIS A 11 -22.96 23.64 7.61
N THR A 12 -22.91 24.14 8.84
CA THR A 12 -21.66 24.63 9.46
C THR A 12 -20.61 23.52 9.62
N ILE A 13 -21.00 22.32 10.03
CA ILE A 13 -20.08 21.16 10.13
C ILE A 13 -19.57 20.75 8.75
N MET A 14 -20.44 20.73 7.74
CA MET A 14 -20.04 20.40 6.37
C MET A 14 -19.00 21.41 5.85
N VAL A 15 -19.25 22.70 6.00
CA VAL A 15 -18.31 23.76 5.60
C VAL A 15 -16.98 23.65 6.36
N ALA A 16 -17.01 23.42 7.66
CA ALA A 16 -15.81 23.31 8.48
C ALA A 16 -14.94 22.09 8.09
N ALA A 17 -15.58 20.99 7.71
CA ALA A 17 -14.88 19.81 7.27
C ALA A 17 -14.27 19.93 5.86
N GLU A 18 -14.91 20.69 4.97
CA GLU A 18 -14.33 21.05 3.67
C GLU A 18 -13.10 21.96 3.86
N VAL A 19 -13.13 22.88 4.83
CA VAL A 19 -11.96 23.71 5.21
C VAL A 19 -10.81 22.84 5.72
N ALA A 20 -11.08 21.81 6.54
CA ALA A 20 -10.05 20.89 6.99
C ALA A 20 -9.37 20.15 5.82
N LEU A 21 -10.15 19.73 4.81
CA LEU A 21 -9.58 19.13 3.60
C LEU A 21 -8.70 20.13 2.82
N LEU A 22 -9.13 21.39 2.68
CA LEU A 22 -8.33 22.42 2.01
C LEU A 22 -7.00 22.68 2.74
N ILE A 23 -7.04 22.80 4.06
CA ILE A 23 -5.83 22.94 4.89
C ILE A 23 -4.92 21.73 4.71
N ASN A 24 -5.48 20.52 4.63
CA ASN A 24 -4.70 19.30 4.39
C ASN A 24 -4.01 19.32 3.01
N VAL A 25 -4.67 19.84 1.97
CA VAL A 25 -4.04 20.04 0.65
C VAL A 25 -2.82 20.96 0.77
N VAL A 26 -2.92 22.06 1.55
CA VAL A 26 -1.78 22.96 1.79
C VAL A 26 -0.64 22.21 2.48
N PHE A 27 -0.91 21.44 3.54
CA PHE A 27 0.11 20.61 4.20
C PHE A 27 0.73 19.57 3.26
N SER A 28 -0.06 19.01 2.34
CA SER A 28 0.40 18.04 1.35
C SER A 28 1.36 18.67 0.35
N VAL A 29 1.06 19.89 -0.12
CA VAL A 29 1.94 20.67 -1.00
C VAL A 29 3.24 21.06 -0.28
N ILE A 30 3.14 21.51 0.97
CA ILE A 30 4.31 21.77 1.82
C ILE A 30 5.16 20.50 1.96
N GLY A 31 4.52 19.35 2.25
CA GLY A 31 5.18 18.05 2.36
C GLY A 31 5.93 17.65 1.09
N TYR A 32 5.35 17.89 -0.09
CA TYR A 32 6.02 17.69 -1.38
C TYR A 32 7.32 18.52 -1.49
N PHE A 33 7.25 19.83 -1.23
CA PHE A 33 8.42 20.71 -1.33
C PHE A 33 9.48 20.41 -0.26
N LEU A 34 9.06 20.09 0.97
CA LEU A 34 9.98 19.63 2.03
C LEU A 34 10.68 18.34 1.62
N THR A 35 9.96 17.39 1.02
CA THR A 35 10.55 16.13 0.56
C THR A 35 11.60 16.38 -0.53
N ILE A 36 11.31 17.30 -1.46
CA ILE A 36 12.26 17.69 -2.50
C ILE A 36 13.51 18.36 -1.96
N LYS A 37 13.36 19.17 -0.90
CA LYS A 37 14.48 19.85 -0.26
C LYS A 37 15.34 18.90 0.58
N LEU A 38 14.72 18.01 1.35
CA LEU A 38 15.40 17.23 2.38
C LEU A 38 16.06 15.95 1.83
N ILE A 39 15.46 15.26 0.86
CA ILE A 39 16.07 14.06 0.26
C ILE A 39 17.53 14.29 -0.18
N PRO A 40 17.85 15.31 -1.01
CA PRO A 40 19.24 15.53 -1.43
C PRO A 40 20.14 15.99 -0.27
N SER A 41 19.60 16.72 0.71
CA SER A 41 20.36 17.19 1.87
C SER A 41 20.86 16.05 2.77
N PHE A 42 20.10 14.96 2.83
CA PHE A 42 20.44 13.80 3.66
C PHE A 42 21.06 12.65 2.86
N ALA A 43 20.96 12.62 1.53
CA ALA A 43 21.48 11.55 0.68
C ALA A 43 22.92 11.12 1.01
N GLU A 44 23.83 12.07 1.24
CA GLU A 44 25.23 11.77 1.58
C GLU A 44 25.38 11.12 2.97
N HIS A 45 24.56 11.54 3.95
CA HIS A 45 24.57 10.96 5.30
C HIS A 45 24.22 9.46 5.27
N PHE A 46 23.30 9.05 4.39
CA PHE A 46 22.95 7.65 4.20
C PHE A 46 24.11 6.86 3.59
N ILE A 47 24.84 7.43 2.64
CA ILE A 47 26.05 6.79 2.08
C ILE A 47 27.12 6.61 3.17
N VAL A 48 27.36 7.65 3.99
CA VAL A 48 28.31 7.60 5.12
C VAL A 48 27.89 6.56 6.15
N ALA A 49 26.59 6.40 6.40
CA ALA A 49 26.02 5.38 7.28
C ALA A 49 26.00 3.96 6.68
N ASN A 50 26.58 3.75 5.49
CA ASN A 50 26.53 2.50 4.72
C ASN A 50 25.11 2.05 4.31
N LEU A 51 24.15 2.97 4.25
CA LEU A 51 22.81 2.76 3.71
C LEU A 51 22.77 3.16 2.23
N TYR A 52 23.32 2.29 1.40
CA TYR A 52 23.33 2.47 -0.06
C TYR A 52 23.25 1.13 -0.78
N GLY A 53 22.66 1.17 -1.98
CA GLY A 53 22.62 0.08 -2.93
C GLY A 53 23.42 0.39 -4.19
N ARG A 54 23.59 -0.63 -5.02
CA ARG A 54 24.06 -0.49 -6.40
C ARG A 54 22.89 -0.76 -7.33
N ASP A 55 22.75 0.04 -8.38
CA ASP A 55 21.71 -0.18 -9.38
C ASP A 55 22.05 -1.39 -10.25
N LEU A 56 21.46 -2.54 -9.91
CA LEU A 56 21.71 -3.82 -10.57
C LEU A 56 21.26 -3.84 -12.04
N ASN A 57 20.47 -2.84 -12.47
CA ASN A 57 19.98 -2.71 -13.84
C ASN A 57 20.78 -1.70 -14.67
N LYS A 58 21.97 -1.28 -14.20
CA LYS A 58 22.83 -0.33 -14.91
C LYS A 58 24.30 -0.77 -14.92
N LYS A 59 25.08 -0.21 -15.86
CA LYS A 59 26.55 -0.40 -15.91
C LYS A 59 27.30 0.30 -14.78
N SER A 60 26.70 1.34 -14.20
CA SER A 60 27.39 2.20 -13.25
C SER A 60 27.46 1.54 -11.87
N ASP A 61 28.66 1.47 -11.31
CA ASP A 61 28.87 0.97 -9.95
C ASP A 61 28.76 2.07 -8.87
N LYS A 62 28.11 3.19 -9.22
CA LYS A 62 27.91 4.30 -8.29
C LYS A 62 26.99 3.88 -7.15
N LYS A 63 27.37 4.24 -5.93
CA LYS A 63 26.55 4.06 -4.73
C LYS A 63 25.33 4.98 -4.84
N VAL A 64 24.14 4.40 -4.69
CA VAL A 64 22.87 5.11 -4.64
C VAL A 64 22.34 4.99 -3.21
N PRO A 65 22.06 6.09 -2.50
CA PRO A 65 21.60 6.03 -1.12
C PRO A 65 20.25 5.31 -1.04
N GLU A 66 20.09 4.49 0.00
CA GLU A 66 18.95 3.57 0.18
C GLU A 66 18.16 3.90 1.46
N ALA A 67 16.96 3.34 1.62
CA ALA A 67 16.05 3.63 2.73
C ALA A 67 15.55 5.08 2.82
N LEU A 68 15.55 5.83 1.70
CA LEU A 68 15.09 7.24 1.66
C LEU A 68 13.58 7.38 1.84
N GLY A 69 12.84 6.26 1.84
CA GLY A 69 11.47 6.19 2.33
C GLY A 69 11.30 6.73 3.74
N VAL A 70 12.33 6.67 4.59
CA VAL A 70 12.27 7.19 5.97
C VAL A 70 12.09 8.71 6.00
N ILE A 71 12.70 9.46 5.07
CA ILE A 71 12.55 10.92 4.99
C ILE A 71 11.13 11.27 4.53
N CYS A 72 10.63 10.54 3.53
CA CYS A 72 9.26 10.69 3.04
C CYS A 72 8.24 10.42 4.16
N GLY A 73 8.42 9.32 4.91
CA GLY A 73 7.58 8.96 6.06
C GLY A 73 7.68 9.96 7.22
N ALA A 74 8.88 10.47 7.53
CA ALA A 74 9.07 11.46 8.59
C ALA A 74 8.35 12.78 8.27
N ILE A 75 8.47 13.26 7.03
CA ILE A 75 7.77 14.48 6.58
C ILE A 75 6.25 14.26 6.59
N PHE A 76 5.79 13.08 6.18
CA PHE A 76 4.38 12.70 6.30
C PHE A 76 3.89 12.80 7.76
N LEU A 77 4.62 12.21 8.71
CA LEU A 77 4.27 12.28 10.14
C LEU A 77 4.26 13.73 10.65
N VAL A 78 5.25 14.55 10.26
CA VAL A 78 5.28 15.98 10.63
C VAL A 78 4.06 16.71 10.09
N CYS A 79 3.71 16.56 8.81
CA CYS A 79 2.50 17.13 8.23
C CYS A 79 1.25 16.70 9.02
N MET A 80 1.16 15.41 9.34
CA MET A 80 0.01 14.86 10.06
C MET A 80 -0.07 15.37 11.50
N PHE A 81 1.06 15.51 12.22
CA PHE A 81 1.08 16.04 13.59
C PHE A 81 0.60 17.48 13.66
N PHE A 82 0.99 18.32 12.70
CA PHE A 82 0.45 19.68 12.59
C PHE A 82 -1.01 19.71 12.15
N PHE A 83 -1.46 18.70 11.41
CA PHE A 83 -2.83 18.59 10.95
C PHE A 83 -3.80 18.09 12.03
N ILE A 84 -3.36 17.30 13.02
CA ILE A 84 -4.21 16.73 14.10
C ILE A 84 -5.21 17.74 14.70
N PRO A 85 -4.82 18.96 15.12
CA PRO A 85 -5.75 19.88 15.79
C PRO A 85 -6.86 20.38 14.86
N ILE A 86 -6.67 20.35 13.54
CA ILE A 86 -7.58 20.95 12.55
C ILE A 86 -8.94 20.24 12.53
N PRO A 87 -9.06 18.93 12.21
CA PRO A 87 -10.35 18.25 12.20
C PRO A 87 -11.02 18.20 13.58
N ILE A 88 -10.23 18.24 14.67
CA ILE A 88 -10.71 18.19 16.06
C ILE A 88 -11.34 19.53 16.47
N SER A 89 -10.68 20.66 16.18
CA SER A 89 -11.11 21.99 16.63
C SER A 89 -12.46 22.41 16.02
N TYR A 90 -12.80 21.89 14.84
CA TYR A 90 -14.08 22.16 14.20
C TYR A 90 -15.24 21.34 14.78
N CYS A 91 -14.97 20.24 15.48
CA CYS A 91 -15.99 19.45 16.16
C CYS A 91 -16.47 20.11 17.47
N THR A 92 -15.71 21.06 18.02
CA THR A 92 -16.02 21.73 19.31
C THR A 92 -16.83 23.03 19.19
N GLY A 93 -17.49 23.29 18.05
CA GLY A 93 -18.25 24.51 17.79
C GLY A 93 -19.46 24.70 18.73
N ILE A 94 -19.38 25.73 19.59
CA ILE A 94 -20.41 26.14 20.56
C ILE A 94 -21.41 27.10 19.89
N ILE A 95 -22.65 26.66 19.63
CA ILE A 95 -23.82 27.56 19.43
C ILE A 95 -25.10 26.86 19.92
N TYR A 96 -25.45 26.94 21.21
CA TYR A 96 -26.82 26.64 21.69
C TYR A 96 -27.20 27.49 22.93
N SER A 97 -28.49 27.84 23.03
CA SER A 97 -29.04 28.88 23.94
C SER A 97 -29.68 28.34 25.23
N THR A 98 -29.51 27.06 25.57
CA THR A 98 -30.12 26.42 26.75
C THR A 98 -29.12 25.48 27.42
N VAL A 99 -29.06 25.52 28.77
CA VAL A 99 -28.02 24.83 29.57
C VAL A 99 -28.11 23.29 29.48
N ILE A 100 -29.31 22.73 29.33
CA ILE A 100 -29.53 21.28 29.28
C ILE A 100 -29.19 20.70 27.89
N ASP A 101 -29.62 21.36 26.81
CA ASP A 101 -29.25 20.97 25.45
C ASP A 101 -27.75 21.13 25.23
N LEU A 102 -27.13 22.16 25.82
CA LEU A 102 -25.68 22.36 25.81
C LEU A 102 -24.94 21.20 26.50
N LEU A 103 -25.44 20.68 27.63
CA LEU A 103 -24.78 19.62 28.41
C LEU A 103 -24.81 18.25 27.70
N LEU A 104 -25.97 17.83 27.18
CA LEU A 104 -26.09 16.58 26.42
C LEU A 104 -25.33 16.66 25.09
N TYR A 105 -25.44 17.79 24.39
CA TYR A 105 -24.66 18.07 23.17
C TYR A 105 -23.16 18.13 23.43
N PHE A 106 -22.72 18.68 24.57
CA PHE A 106 -21.31 18.72 24.94
C PHE A 106 -20.76 17.32 25.18
N ILE A 107 -21.52 16.44 25.84
CA ILE A 107 -21.13 15.04 26.06
C ILE A 107 -21.06 14.28 24.73
N ASP A 108 -22.09 14.35 23.89
CA ASP A 108 -22.10 13.63 22.61
C ASP A 108 -21.01 14.12 21.64
N ASN A 109 -20.77 15.43 21.56
CA ASN A 109 -19.66 15.95 20.75
C ASN A 109 -18.30 15.64 21.33
N LEU A 110 -18.15 15.64 22.65
CA LEU A 110 -16.89 15.25 23.29
C LEU A 110 -16.60 13.78 22.99
N LEU A 111 -17.57 12.88 23.12
CA LEU A 111 -17.41 11.47 22.75
C LEU A 111 -17.10 11.28 21.26
N TYR A 112 -17.80 11.99 20.37
CA TYR A 112 -17.54 11.94 18.92
C TYR A 112 -16.11 12.42 18.61
N THR A 113 -15.73 13.56 19.15
CA THR A 113 -14.39 14.15 18.99
C THR A 113 -13.31 13.22 19.54
N CYS A 114 -13.53 12.62 20.70
CA CYS A 114 -12.63 11.62 21.27
C CYS A 114 -12.51 10.39 20.37
N ARG A 115 -13.60 9.89 19.78
CA ARG A 115 -13.56 8.74 18.86
C ARG A 115 -12.76 9.04 17.60
N GLU A 116 -13.01 10.17 16.95
CA GLU A 116 -12.25 10.61 15.77
C GLU A 116 -10.77 10.81 16.12
N PHE A 117 -10.47 11.43 17.26
CA PHE A 117 -9.10 11.63 17.74
C PHE A 117 -8.38 10.30 18.00
N ILE A 118 -9.04 9.36 18.69
CA ILE A 118 -8.48 8.02 18.96
C ILE A 118 -8.21 7.28 17.63
N GLN A 119 -9.13 7.35 16.66
CA GLN A 119 -8.91 6.78 15.33
C GLN A 119 -7.69 7.38 14.65
N PHE A 120 -7.58 8.71 14.67
CA PHE A 120 -6.49 9.43 14.04
C PHE A 120 -5.13 9.10 14.67
N ILE A 121 -5.04 9.11 16.00
CA ILE A 121 -3.81 8.81 16.74
C ILE A 121 -3.42 7.34 16.58
N GLY A 122 -4.36 6.40 16.69
CA GLY A 122 -4.03 4.99 16.55
C GLY A 122 -3.63 4.61 15.13
N ALA A 123 -4.24 5.24 14.12
CA ALA A 123 -3.81 5.16 12.73
C ALA A 123 -2.36 5.66 12.55
N LEU A 124 -2.05 6.85 13.06
CA LEU A 124 -0.68 7.40 13.00
C LEU A 124 0.32 6.57 13.78
N LEU A 125 -0.07 6.00 14.93
CA LEU A 125 0.80 5.12 15.71
C LEU A 125 1.16 3.87 14.91
N SER A 126 0.19 3.22 14.26
CA SER A 126 0.45 2.08 13.37
C SER A 126 1.38 2.45 12.20
N ILE A 127 1.15 3.60 11.55
CA ILE A 127 2.00 4.07 10.44
C ILE A 127 3.41 4.41 10.92
N CYS A 128 3.54 5.12 12.04
CA CYS A 128 4.82 5.49 12.66
C CYS A 128 5.64 4.25 13.05
N CYS A 129 5.00 3.29 13.76
CA CYS A 129 5.62 2.01 14.07
C CYS A 129 6.09 1.29 12.81
N MET A 130 5.32 1.34 11.72
CA MET A 130 5.69 0.70 10.48
C MET A 130 6.87 1.39 9.76
N ILE A 131 6.92 2.72 9.74
CA ILE A 131 8.07 3.47 9.22
C ILE A 131 9.32 3.09 10.00
N PHE A 132 9.23 3.08 11.34
CA PHE A 132 10.33 2.69 12.21
C PHE A 132 10.81 1.25 11.94
N LEU A 133 9.89 0.29 11.88
CA LEU A 133 10.23 -1.12 11.67
C LEU A 133 10.74 -1.40 10.26
N GLY A 134 10.24 -0.70 9.25
CA GLY A 134 10.77 -0.79 7.89
C GLY A 134 12.20 -0.24 7.80
N PHE A 135 12.47 0.87 8.49
CA PHE A 135 13.84 1.40 8.60
C PHE A 135 14.76 0.47 9.38
N ALA A 136 14.27 -0.14 10.46
CA ALA A 136 15.02 -1.17 11.17
C ALA A 136 15.30 -2.40 10.29
N ASP A 137 14.38 -2.80 9.41
CA ASP A 137 14.59 -3.90 8.45
C ASP A 137 15.68 -3.55 7.42
N ASP A 138 15.65 -2.32 6.87
CA ASP A 138 16.69 -1.83 5.95
C ASP A 138 18.08 -1.81 6.60
N VAL A 139 18.17 -1.37 7.86
CA VAL A 139 19.46 -1.30 8.60
C VAL A 139 19.95 -2.69 9.03
N LEU A 140 19.07 -3.54 9.55
CA LEU A 140 19.44 -4.81 10.19
C LEU A 140 19.36 -6.02 9.25
N ASN A 141 18.78 -5.86 8.05
CA ASN A 141 18.55 -6.94 7.08
C ASN A 141 17.86 -8.15 7.72
N LEU A 142 16.64 -7.98 8.22
CA LEU A 142 15.98 -8.99 9.03
C LEU A 142 15.57 -10.23 8.20
N LYS A 143 15.48 -11.38 8.87
CA LYS A 143 15.02 -12.62 8.25
C LYS A 143 13.55 -12.51 7.83
N TRP A 144 13.17 -13.19 6.75
CA TRP A 144 11.81 -13.19 6.17
C TRP A 144 10.66 -13.36 7.18
N ARG A 145 10.84 -14.16 8.24
CA ARG A 145 9.84 -14.35 9.31
C ARG A 145 9.47 -13.03 10.00
N HIS A 146 10.43 -12.13 10.17
CA HIS A 146 10.21 -10.84 10.80
C HIS A 146 9.42 -9.91 9.88
N LYS A 147 9.53 -10.07 8.56
CA LYS A 147 8.71 -9.35 7.58
C LYS A 147 7.22 -9.72 7.63
N LEU A 148 6.87 -10.83 8.31
CA LEU A 148 5.49 -11.22 8.62
C LEU A 148 5.07 -10.79 10.03
N THR A 149 5.93 -10.99 11.03
CA THR A 149 5.59 -10.68 12.43
C THR A 149 5.56 -9.18 12.72
N LEU A 150 6.49 -8.40 12.14
CA LEU A 150 6.60 -6.96 12.41
C LEU A 150 5.37 -6.17 11.94
N PRO A 151 4.84 -6.37 10.72
CA PRO A 151 3.58 -5.74 10.33
C PRO A 151 2.39 -6.14 11.20
N THR A 152 2.35 -7.39 11.64
CA THR A 152 1.30 -7.87 12.54
C THR A 152 1.32 -7.08 13.86
N VAL A 153 2.49 -6.92 14.48
CA VAL A 153 2.65 -6.14 15.73
C VAL A 153 2.34 -4.65 15.50
N ALA A 154 2.83 -4.07 14.41
CA ALA A 154 2.58 -2.66 14.07
C ALA A 154 1.10 -2.38 13.77
N SER A 155 0.31 -3.38 13.39
CA SER A 155 -1.13 -3.26 13.18
C SER A 155 -1.96 -3.31 14.47
N LEU A 156 -1.38 -3.66 15.62
CA LEU A 156 -2.14 -3.79 16.87
C LEU A 156 -2.87 -2.49 17.29
N PRO A 157 -2.27 -1.28 17.21
CA PRO A 157 -3.00 -0.04 17.49
C PRO A 157 -4.26 0.11 16.63
N LEU A 158 -4.14 -0.16 15.33
CA LEU A 158 -5.26 -0.17 14.38
C LEU A 158 -6.37 -1.17 14.79
N LEU A 159 -5.99 -2.39 15.19
CA LEU A 159 -6.95 -3.41 15.65
C LEU A 159 -7.66 -2.98 16.95
N MET A 160 -6.93 -2.37 17.89
CA MET A 160 -7.49 -1.88 19.15
C MET A 160 -8.47 -0.74 18.93
N VAL A 161 -8.13 0.23 18.08
CA VAL A 161 -9.04 1.32 17.67
C VAL A 161 -10.30 0.77 17.03
N TYR A 162 -10.17 -0.22 16.14
CA TYR A 162 -11.31 -0.84 15.49
C TYR A 162 -12.25 -1.50 16.52
N TYR A 163 -11.67 -2.22 17.47
CA TYR A 163 -12.40 -2.82 18.59
C TYR A 163 -13.10 -1.77 19.46
N THR A 164 -12.43 -0.70 19.90
CA THR A 164 -13.05 0.27 20.81
C THR A 164 -14.09 1.16 20.15
N ASN A 165 -13.93 1.47 18.86
CA ASN A 165 -14.74 2.51 18.22
C ASN A 165 -15.86 1.98 17.33
N ILE A 166 -15.65 0.82 16.68
CA ILE A 166 -16.58 0.29 15.68
C ILE A 166 -17.13 -1.07 16.09
N SER A 167 -16.26 -2.02 16.47
CA SER A 167 -16.63 -3.37 16.94
C SER A 167 -17.58 -4.17 16.02
N ASN A 168 -17.61 -3.86 14.71
CA ASN A 168 -18.42 -4.61 13.76
C ASN A 168 -17.58 -5.66 13.02
N THR A 169 -17.81 -6.93 13.31
CA THR A 169 -17.12 -8.07 12.69
C THR A 169 -18.00 -8.81 11.67
N THR A 170 -19.19 -8.29 11.38
CA THR A 170 -20.14 -8.87 10.45
C THR A 170 -19.81 -8.46 9.02
N ILE A 171 -19.65 -9.45 8.14
CA ILE A 171 -19.47 -9.23 6.71
C ILE A 171 -20.75 -9.53 5.93
N ILE A 172 -21.02 -8.71 4.93
CA ILE A 172 -22.07 -9.00 3.95
C ILE A 172 -21.53 -10.03 2.95
N LEU A 173 -22.23 -11.14 2.78
CA LEU A 173 -21.85 -12.19 1.84
C LEU A 173 -22.34 -11.87 0.41
N PRO A 174 -21.57 -12.25 -0.63
CA PRO A 174 -22.04 -12.17 -2.00
C PRO A 174 -23.29 -13.01 -2.22
N LYS A 175 -24.23 -12.56 -3.06
CA LYS A 175 -25.50 -13.22 -3.42
C LYS A 175 -25.35 -14.73 -3.71
N PRO A 176 -24.33 -15.20 -4.45
CA PRO A 176 -24.12 -16.63 -4.68
C PRO A 176 -23.83 -17.46 -3.43
N PHE A 177 -23.46 -16.87 -2.29
CA PHE A 177 -23.21 -17.62 -1.05
C PHE A 177 -24.33 -17.48 -0.02
N ARG A 178 -25.30 -16.58 -0.28
CA ARG A 178 -26.38 -16.28 0.68
C ARG A 178 -27.30 -17.45 0.94
N TYR A 179 -27.46 -18.37 -0.01
CA TYR A 179 -28.28 -19.56 0.16
C TYR A 179 -27.67 -20.58 1.13
N ILE A 180 -26.35 -20.55 1.36
CA ILE A 180 -25.65 -21.49 2.24
C ILE A 180 -25.59 -20.96 3.67
N VAL A 181 -25.22 -19.68 3.83
CA VAL A 181 -24.81 -19.11 5.13
C VAL A 181 -25.73 -17.96 5.58
N GLY A 182 -26.54 -17.39 4.69
CA GLY A 182 -27.33 -16.17 4.95
C GLY A 182 -26.73 -14.91 4.31
N SER A 183 -27.41 -13.77 4.46
CA SER A 183 -26.95 -12.48 3.89
C SER A 183 -25.74 -11.88 4.59
N GLU A 184 -25.59 -12.19 5.88
CA GLU A 184 -24.60 -11.63 6.78
C GLU A 184 -23.95 -12.77 7.56
N PHE A 185 -22.65 -12.62 7.84
CA PHE A 185 -21.89 -13.60 8.60
C PHE A 185 -20.93 -12.91 9.56
N ASP A 186 -21.06 -13.20 10.85
CA ASP A 186 -20.15 -12.69 11.87
C ASP A 186 -18.86 -13.53 11.90
N LEU A 187 -17.75 -12.92 11.54
CA LEU A 187 -16.43 -13.54 11.55
C LEU A 187 -15.76 -13.51 12.93
N GLY A 188 -16.24 -12.66 13.85
CA GLY A 188 -15.62 -12.44 15.16
C GLY A 188 -14.10 -12.25 15.08
N LEU A 189 -13.34 -13.10 15.79
CA LEU A 189 -11.88 -13.06 15.82
C LEU A 189 -11.21 -13.21 14.43
N LEU A 190 -11.83 -13.94 13.50
CA LEU A 190 -11.29 -14.11 12.15
C LEU A 190 -11.27 -12.79 11.38
N TYR A 191 -12.16 -11.85 11.70
CA TYR A 191 -12.15 -10.51 11.11
C TYR A 191 -10.92 -9.70 11.57
N TYR A 192 -10.54 -9.82 12.84
CA TYR A 192 -9.31 -9.21 13.36
C TYR A 192 -8.06 -9.85 12.74
N LEU A 193 -8.05 -11.16 12.56
CA LEU A 193 -6.98 -11.85 11.84
C LEU A 193 -6.88 -11.35 10.39
N TYR A 194 -8.02 -11.19 9.71
CA TYR A 194 -8.06 -10.61 8.36
C TYR A 194 -7.47 -9.19 8.33
N MET A 195 -7.83 -8.31 9.26
CA MET A 195 -7.29 -6.95 9.31
C MET A 195 -5.77 -6.93 9.55
N GLY A 196 -5.27 -7.76 10.46
CA GLY A 196 -3.83 -7.91 10.68
C GLY A 196 -3.09 -8.44 9.44
N MET A 197 -3.64 -9.47 8.81
CA MET A 197 -3.09 -10.05 7.58
C MET A 197 -3.19 -9.10 6.39
N LEU A 198 -4.19 -8.21 6.34
CA LEU A 198 -4.31 -7.18 5.33
C LEU A 198 -3.14 -6.18 5.42
N ALA A 199 -2.76 -5.77 6.64
CA ALA A 199 -1.59 -4.93 6.85
C ALA A 199 -0.29 -5.64 6.41
N VAL A 200 -0.12 -6.91 6.79
CA VAL A 200 1.01 -7.75 6.36
C VAL A 200 1.05 -7.88 4.83
N PHE A 201 -0.10 -8.10 4.20
CA PHE A 201 -0.22 -8.25 2.76
C PHE A 201 0.17 -6.95 2.05
N CYS A 202 -0.43 -5.81 2.41
CA CYS A 202 -0.18 -4.54 1.72
C CYS A 202 1.30 -4.14 1.73
N THR A 203 2.00 -4.31 2.86
CA THR A 203 3.43 -3.95 2.96
C THR A 203 4.32 -4.88 2.13
N ASN A 204 4.09 -6.19 2.22
CA ASN A 204 4.91 -7.16 1.51
C ASN A 204 4.58 -7.20 0.01
N ALA A 205 3.33 -6.99 -0.39
CA ALA A 205 2.90 -7.07 -1.78
C ALA A 205 3.52 -5.97 -2.65
N ILE A 206 3.65 -4.75 -2.11
CA ILE A 206 4.41 -3.66 -2.76
C ILE A 206 5.90 -4.03 -2.78
N ASN A 207 6.44 -4.53 -1.66
CA ASN A 207 7.86 -4.87 -1.56
C ASN A 207 8.29 -5.98 -2.55
N ILE A 208 7.47 -6.99 -2.80
CA ILE A 208 7.81 -8.06 -3.76
C ILE A 208 7.56 -7.67 -5.23
N LEU A 209 6.81 -6.60 -5.49
CA LEU A 209 6.61 -6.01 -6.82
C LEU A 209 7.52 -4.77 -6.97
N SER A 210 8.82 -5.03 -6.95
CA SER A 210 9.88 -4.02 -6.87
C SER A 210 11.04 -4.36 -7.80
N GLY A 211 12.10 -3.55 -7.76
CA GLY A 211 13.39 -3.91 -8.36
C GLY A 211 13.70 -3.29 -9.71
N ILE A 212 12.88 -2.33 -10.15
CA ILE A 212 13.17 -1.46 -11.27
C ILE A 212 12.84 -0.01 -10.87
N ASN A 213 13.64 0.91 -11.37
CA ASN A 213 13.61 2.31 -11.01
C ASN A 213 12.22 2.96 -11.15
N GLY A 214 11.66 3.45 -10.04
CA GLY A 214 10.38 4.16 -9.98
C GLY A 214 9.14 3.31 -9.73
N LEU A 215 9.24 1.98 -9.65
CA LEU A 215 8.08 1.09 -9.60
C LEU A 215 7.35 1.09 -8.26
N GLU A 216 8.08 1.01 -7.14
CA GLU A 216 7.53 0.94 -5.78
C GLU A 216 6.74 2.22 -5.46
N VAL A 217 7.34 3.37 -5.80
CA VAL A 217 6.74 4.68 -5.58
C VAL A 217 5.63 4.93 -6.59
N GLY A 218 5.86 4.64 -7.87
CA GLY A 218 4.89 4.89 -8.94
C GLY A 218 3.59 4.11 -8.75
N GLN A 219 3.66 2.82 -8.41
CA GLN A 219 2.46 2.01 -8.17
C GLN A 219 1.68 2.54 -6.95
N SER A 220 2.39 2.96 -5.90
CA SER A 220 1.79 3.54 -4.70
C SER A 220 1.10 4.88 -4.98
N VAL A 221 1.66 5.71 -5.87
CA VAL A 221 1.00 6.95 -6.34
C VAL A 221 -0.32 6.65 -7.04
N ILE A 222 -0.36 5.67 -7.95
CA ILE A 222 -1.59 5.31 -8.68
C ILE A 222 -2.65 4.75 -7.73
N ILE A 223 -2.25 3.88 -6.78
CA ILE A 223 -3.14 3.36 -5.75
C ILE A 223 -3.69 4.51 -4.89
N CYS A 224 -2.83 5.41 -4.42
CA CYS A 224 -3.24 6.57 -3.61
C CYS A 224 -4.23 7.47 -4.36
N ILE A 225 -3.94 7.83 -5.62
CA ILE A 225 -4.86 8.63 -6.45
C ILE A 225 -6.20 7.89 -6.62
N SER A 226 -6.18 6.58 -6.82
CA SER A 226 -7.41 5.78 -6.94
C SER A 226 -8.23 5.80 -5.64
N ILE A 227 -7.59 5.71 -4.48
CA ILE A 227 -8.28 5.83 -3.19
C ILE A 227 -8.83 7.26 -3.01
N ILE A 228 -8.07 8.30 -3.36
CA ILE A 228 -8.56 9.69 -3.30
C ILE A 228 -9.80 9.87 -4.18
N LEU A 229 -9.76 9.40 -5.44
CA LEU A 229 -10.90 9.48 -6.35
C LEU A 229 -12.11 8.70 -5.81
N HIS A 230 -11.90 7.51 -5.26
CA HIS A 230 -12.96 6.74 -4.60
C HIS A 230 -13.60 7.52 -3.46
N ASN A 231 -12.77 8.09 -2.57
CA ASN A 231 -13.24 8.87 -1.45
C ASN A 231 -14.02 10.10 -1.88
N LEU A 232 -13.54 10.84 -2.89
CA LEU A 232 -14.22 12.03 -3.40
C LEU A 232 -15.62 11.70 -3.95
N VAL A 233 -15.79 10.55 -4.60
CA VAL A 233 -17.12 10.09 -5.06
C VAL A 233 -18.03 9.75 -3.87
N GLU A 234 -17.50 9.10 -2.85
CA GLU A 234 -18.26 8.63 -1.68
C GLU A 234 -18.47 9.73 -0.60
N LEU A 235 -17.85 10.92 -0.75
CA LEU A 235 -18.02 12.06 0.16
C LEU A 235 -19.46 12.62 0.18
N SER A 236 -20.23 12.39 -0.88
CA SER A 236 -21.65 12.78 -0.95
C SER A 236 -22.59 11.71 -0.39
N GLY A 237 -22.05 10.55 -0.01
CA GLY A 237 -22.81 9.38 0.44
C GLY A 237 -23.02 9.32 1.97
N PRO A 238 -23.76 8.30 2.46
CA PRO A 238 -24.04 8.12 3.89
C PRO A 238 -22.79 7.79 4.73
N VAL A 239 -21.70 7.39 4.09
CA VAL A 239 -20.42 6.99 4.72
C VAL A 239 -19.33 8.06 4.59
N ALA A 240 -19.70 9.31 4.28
CA ALA A 240 -18.78 10.42 4.00
C ALA A 240 -17.70 10.65 5.08
N ALA A 241 -18.01 10.43 6.35
CA ALA A 241 -17.06 10.60 7.46
C ALA A 241 -15.83 9.68 7.32
N TYR A 242 -16.05 8.41 6.98
CA TYR A 242 -14.98 7.42 6.78
C TYR A 242 -14.09 7.76 5.58
N HIS A 243 -14.69 8.24 4.49
CA HIS A 243 -13.95 8.67 3.30
C HIS A 243 -13.19 9.97 3.53
N ARG A 244 -13.74 10.89 4.32
CA ARG A 244 -13.06 12.10 4.76
C ARG A 244 -11.85 11.79 5.64
N PHE A 245 -12.01 10.87 6.60
CA PHE A 245 -10.90 10.34 7.39
C PHE A 245 -9.79 9.80 6.48
N SER A 246 -10.15 8.97 5.50
CA SER A 246 -9.17 8.44 4.55
C SER A 246 -8.45 9.55 3.76
N LEU A 247 -9.17 10.58 3.29
CA LEU A 247 -8.57 11.72 2.59
C LEU A 247 -7.55 12.47 3.45
N TYR A 248 -7.76 12.54 4.77
CA TYR A 248 -6.79 13.16 5.68
C TYR A 248 -5.41 12.52 5.59
N PHE A 249 -5.33 11.19 5.41
CA PHE A 249 -4.06 10.46 5.28
C PHE A 249 -3.58 10.40 3.83
N MET A 250 -4.48 10.25 2.86
CA MET A 250 -4.07 10.05 1.46
C MET A 250 -3.46 11.31 0.83
N MET A 251 -3.94 12.52 1.15
CA MET A 251 -3.40 13.74 0.54
C MET A 251 -1.92 13.98 0.93
N PRO A 252 -1.53 13.96 2.23
CA PRO A 252 -0.13 14.16 2.60
C PRO A 252 0.75 13.02 2.12
N PHE A 253 0.23 11.78 2.13
CA PHE A 253 0.91 10.63 1.56
C PHE A 253 1.22 10.85 0.07
N LEU A 254 0.25 11.34 -0.71
CA LEU A 254 0.47 11.66 -2.13
C LEU A 254 1.54 12.75 -2.30
N GLY A 255 1.44 13.84 -1.52
CA GLY A 255 2.39 14.96 -1.59
C GLY A 255 3.83 14.52 -1.33
N THR A 256 4.09 13.81 -0.23
CA THR A 256 5.44 13.34 0.10
C THR A 256 5.92 12.25 -0.86
N THR A 257 5.04 11.36 -1.31
CA THR A 257 5.37 10.27 -2.24
C THR A 257 5.73 10.81 -3.63
N LEU A 258 5.04 11.84 -4.14
CA LEU A 258 5.41 12.52 -5.39
C LEU A 258 6.79 13.19 -5.28
N GLY A 259 7.11 13.74 -4.10
CA GLY A 259 8.43 14.30 -3.82
C GLY A 259 9.52 13.25 -3.89
N LEU A 260 9.29 12.07 -3.31
CA LEU A 260 10.19 10.91 -3.40
C LEU A 260 10.31 10.38 -4.83
N LEU A 261 9.19 10.27 -5.56
CA LEU A 261 9.15 9.79 -6.94
C LEU A 261 10.06 10.61 -7.85
N ARG A 262 10.16 11.92 -7.63
CA ARG A 262 11.05 12.80 -8.41
C ARG A 262 12.51 12.35 -8.40
N PHE A 263 13.01 11.78 -7.29
CA PHE A 263 14.39 11.29 -7.19
C PHE A 263 14.50 9.80 -7.43
N ASN A 264 13.44 9.05 -7.17
CA ASN A 264 13.41 7.60 -7.40
C ASN A 264 13.04 7.25 -8.85
N TRP A 265 12.48 8.15 -9.66
CA TRP A 265 12.20 7.90 -11.06
C TRP A 265 13.47 7.61 -11.86
N TYR A 266 13.34 6.86 -12.96
CA TYR A 266 14.48 6.53 -13.81
C TYR A 266 15.14 7.79 -14.42
N PRO A 267 16.48 7.90 -14.39
CA PRO A 267 17.42 7.06 -13.65
C PRO A 267 17.45 7.43 -12.15
N SER A 268 17.23 6.45 -11.27
CA SER A 268 17.09 6.71 -9.83
C SER A 268 18.36 7.30 -9.22
N LYS A 269 18.15 8.35 -8.42
CA LYS A 269 19.15 9.01 -7.58
C LYS A 269 19.11 8.54 -6.14
N VAL A 270 18.00 7.92 -5.73
CA VAL A 270 17.79 7.34 -4.40
C VAL A 270 16.94 6.07 -4.51
N PHE A 271 17.20 5.11 -3.62
CA PHE A 271 16.34 3.95 -3.41
C PHE A 271 15.48 4.13 -2.18
N VAL A 272 14.27 3.60 -2.25
CA VAL A 272 13.24 3.85 -1.24
C VAL A 272 13.35 2.93 -0.03
N GLY A 273 13.94 1.74 -0.21
CA GLY A 273 14.08 0.69 0.81
C GLY A 273 12.76 0.01 1.18
N ASP A 274 12.88 -1.00 2.04
CA ASP A 274 11.75 -1.66 2.70
C ASP A 274 10.93 -0.64 3.49
N THR A 275 11.58 0.40 4.04
CA THR A 275 10.94 1.50 4.77
C THR A 275 9.74 2.08 4.03
N PHE A 276 9.90 2.42 2.74
CA PHE A 276 8.80 2.98 1.97
C PHE A 276 7.70 1.97 1.69
N CYS A 277 8.04 0.73 1.34
CA CYS A 277 7.05 -0.31 1.04
C CYS A 277 6.18 -0.60 2.27
N TYR A 278 6.81 -0.62 3.44
CA TYR A 278 6.16 -0.80 4.74
C TYR A 278 5.27 0.41 5.06
N PHE A 279 5.82 1.63 4.95
CA PHE A 279 5.07 2.87 5.11
C PHE A 279 3.82 2.93 4.22
N ALA A 280 3.97 2.70 2.91
CA ALA A 280 2.88 2.74 1.94
C ALA A 280 1.82 1.67 2.25
N GLY A 281 2.24 0.42 2.43
CA GLY A 281 1.33 -0.68 2.69
C GLY A 281 0.51 -0.51 3.96
N MET A 282 1.12 -0.06 5.06
CA MET A 282 0.40 0.23 6.30
C MET A 282 -0.54 1.42 6.16
N THR A 283 -0.11 2.49 5.46
CA THR A 283 -0.96 3.66 5.23
C THR A 283 -2.21 3.29 4.43
N PHE A 284 -2.09 2.44 3.40
CA PHE A 284 -3.24 1.89 2.68
C PHE A 284 -4.10 1.00 3.56
N ALA A 285 -3.52 0.05 4.29
CA ALA A 285 -4.27 -0.85 5.17
C ALA A 285 -5.07 -0.09 6.23
N VAL A 286 -4.47 0.93 6.87
CA VAL A 286 -5.12 1.81 7.84
C VAL A 286 -6.36 2.47 7.26
N VAL A 287 -6.24 3.14 6.10
CA VAL A 287 -7.39 3.83 5.51
C VAL A 287 -8.44 2.86 4.95
N GLY A 288 -8.03 1.69 4.46
CA GLY A 288 -8.96 0.66 4.00
C GLY A 288 -9.76 0.03 5.14
N ILE A 289 -9.13 -0.17 6.30
CA ILE A 289 -9.74 -0.76 7.50
C ILE A 289 -10.66 0.25 8.20
N LEU A 290 -10.12 1.41 8.60
CA LEU A 290 -10.91 2.43 9.31
C LEU A 290 -11.88 3.16 8.38
N GLY A 291 -11.59 3.20 7.09
CA GLY A 291 -12.50 3.73 6.07
C GLY A 291 -13.59 2.75 5.64
N HIS A 292 -13.58 1.50 6.12
CA HIS A 292 -14.56 0.46 5.76
C HIS A 292 -14.64 0.08 4.27
N PHE A 293 -13.61 0.40 3.48
CA PHE A 293 -13.55 0.06 2.05
C PHE A 293 -12.39 -0.89 1.70
N SER A 294 -11.90 -1.69 2.66
CA SER A 294 -10.80 -2.65 2.43
C SER A 294 -11.02 -3.58 1.23
N LYS A 295 -12.27 -3.97 0.95
CA LYS A 295 -12.65 -4.73 -0.26
C LYS A 295 -12.36 -3.96 -1.55
N THR A 296 -12.75 -2.69 -1.62
CA THR A 296 -12.45 -1.81 -2.77
C THR A 296 -10.95 -1.54 -2.88
N MET A 297 -10.27 -1.32 -1.75
CA MET A 297 -8.83 -1.11 -1.70
C MET A 297 -8.06 -2.31 -2.29
N ILE A 298 -8.45 -3.54 -1.95
CA ILE A 298 -7.83 -4.75 -2.54
C ILE A 298 -8.04 -4.83 -4.06
N LEU A 299 -9.14 -4.31 -4.60
CA LEU A 299 -9.30 -4.19 -6.06
C LEU A 299 -8.30 -3.20 -6.68
N PHE A 300 -7.91 -2.14 -5.97
CA PHE A 300 -6.82 -1.28 -6.43
C PHE A 300 -5.45 -1.97 -6.36
N PHE A 301 -5.32 -3.06 -5.60
CA PHE A 301 -4.12 -3.88 -5.49
C PHE A 301 -4.05 -5.04 -6.49
N ILE A 302 -4.88 -5.06 -7.54
CA ILE A 302 -4.92 -6.20 -8.50
C ILE A 302 -3.53 -6.61 -9.00
N PRO A 303 -2.64 -5.71 -9.49
CA PRO A 303 -1.31 -6.13 -9.94
C PRO A 303 -0.45 -6.74 -8.82
N GLN A 304 -0.55 -6.21 -7.60
CA GLN A 304 0.17 -6.71 -6.42
C GLN A 304 -0.35 -8.09 -6.01
N VAL A 305 -1.68 -8.29 -6.02
CA VAL A 305 -2.33 -9.59 -5.78
C VAL A 305 -1.88 -10.61 -6.83
N LEU A 306 -1.92 -10.25 -8.12
CA LEU A 306 -1.49 -11.13 -9.20
C LEU A 306 0.00 -11.50 -9.09
N ASN A 307 0.87 -10.52 -8.78
CA ASN A 307 2.29 -10.77 -8.56
C ASN A 307 2.51 -11.69 -7.35
N PHE A 308 1.81 -11.48 -6.24
CA PHE A 308 1.90 -12.33 -5.05
C PHE A 308 1.48 -13.77 -5.33
N LEU A 309 0.32 -13.97 -5.98
CA LEU A 309 -0.16 -15.29 -6.36
C LEU A 309 0.80 -15.99 -7.32
N TYR A 310 1.30 -15.27 -8.32
CA TYR A 310 2.29 -15.81 -9.26
C TYR A 310 3.62 -16.16 -8.59
N SER A 311 4.05 -15.34 -7.62
CA SER A 311 5.27 -15.56 -6.83
C SER A 311 5.14 -16.66 -5.77
N THR A 312 3.93 -17.06 -5.40
CA THR A 312 3.66 -17.98 -4.28
C THR A 312 4.49 -19.27 -4.34
N PRO A 313 4.64 -19.98 -5.47
CA PRO A 313 5.44 -21.20 -5.51
C PRO A 313 6.91 -20.99 -5.11
N GLN A 314 7.49 -19.83 -5.45
CA GLN A 314 8.84 -19.46 -5.05
C GLN A 314 8.89 -18.95 -3.59
N LEU A 315 7.94 -18.11 -3.17
CA LEU A 315 7.91 -17.53 -1.82
C LEU A 315 7.77 -18.61 -0.74
N PHE A 316 6.94 -19.62 -0.98
CA PHE A 316 6.75 -20.76 -0.07
C PHE A 316 7.78 -21.89 -0.30
N ARG A 317 8.81 -21.65 -1.14
CA ARG A 317 9.88 -22.60 -1.45
C ARG A 317 9.40 -23.96 -2.00
N LEU A 318 8.23 -24.00 -2.62
CA LEU A 318 7.78 -25.16 -3.41
C LEU A 318 8.63 -25.31 -4.68
N VAL A 319 9.12 -24.19 -5.19
CA VAL A 319 10.08 -24.06 -6.28
C VAL A 319 11.29 -23.26 -5.76
N PRO A 320 12.53 -23.63 -6.11
CA PRO A 320 13.72 -22.90 -5.67
C PRO A 320 13.61 -21.39 -5.99
N CYS A 321 13.82 -20.58 -4.95
CA CYS A 321 13.69 -19.12 -5.02
C CYS A 321 15.08 -18.48 -4.86
N PRO A 322 15.62 -17.82 -5.89
CA PRO A 322 16.85 -17.08 -5.75
C PRO A 322 16.63 -15.85 -4.86
N ARG A 323 17.72 -15.31 -4.29
CA ARG A 323 17.67 -14.11 -3.45
C ARG A 323 17.14 -12.89 -4.21
N HIS A 324 17.59 -12.70 -5.45
CA HIS A 324 17.15 -11.61 -6.32
C HIS A 324 16.36 -12.19 -7.50
N ARG A 325 15.13 -11.69 -7.69
CA ARG A 325 14.21 -12.06 -8.77
C ARG A 325 13.96 -10.93 -9.77
N LEU A 326 14.76 -9.87 -9.66
CA LEU A 326 14.73 -8.68 -10.51
C LEU A 326 15.05 -9.07 -11.96
N PRO A 327 14.61 -8.31 -12.96
CA PRO A 327 15.09 -8.46 -14.34
C PRO A 327 16.62 -8.47 -14.45
N LYS A 328 17.17 -9.11 -15.48
CA LYS A 328 18.61 -9.16 -15.72
C LYS A 328 19.01 -8.13 -16.78
N PHE A 329 19.87 -7.19 -16.41
CA PHE A 329 20.41 -6.20 -17.34
C PHE A 329 21.48 -6.79 -18.26
N ASN A 330 21.41 -6.45 -19.54
CA ASN A 330 22.42 -6.78 -20.54
C ASN A 330 23.23 -5.51 -20.89
N PRO A 331 24.53 -5.44 -20.51
CA PRO A 331 25.38 -4.29 -20.79
C PRO A 331 25.57 -4.00 -22.29
N GLU A 332 25.53 -4.99 -23.16
CA GLU A 332 25.77 -4.79 -24.60
C GLU A 332 24.60 -4.07 -25.26
N THR A 333 23.36 -4.47 -24.92
CA THR A 333 22.14 -3.91 -25.49
C THR A 333 21.60 -2.72 -24.70
N GLY A 334 21.95 -2.60 -23.42
CA GLY A 334 21.37 -1.61 -22.50
C GLY A 334 19.92 -1.91 -22.13
N LEU A 335 19.45 -3.14 -22.34
CA LEU A 335 18.08 -3.59 -22.06
C LEU A 335 18.04 -4.52 -20.84
N VAL A 336 16.88 -4.59 -20.19
CA VAL A 336 16.58 -5.58 -19.17
C VAL A 336 15.78 -6.73 -19.80
N GLY A 337 16.19 -7.96 -19.51
CA GLY A 337 15.52 -9.18 -19.94
C GLY A 337 15.08 -10.03 -18.75
N MET A 338 14.41 -11.15 -19.04
CA MET A 338 13.99 -12.08 -17.98
C MET A 338 15.19 -12.59 -17.18
N SER A 339 15.04 -12.60 -15.85
CA SER A 339 15.89 -13.39 -14.97
C SER A 339 15.31 -14.77 -14.76
N LYS A 340 16.18 -15.72 -14.44
CA LYS A 340 15.90 -17.14 -14.44
C LYS A 340 16.43 -17.80 -13.17
N ALA A 341 15.75 -18.85 -12.72
CA ALA A 341 16.16 -19.71 -11.63
C ALA A 341 16.61 -21.06 -12.21
N ARG A 342 17.88 -21.43 -11.96
CA ARG A 342 18.49 -22.69 -12.39
C ARG A 342 18.70 -23.59 -11.17
N PHE A 343 18.22 -24.82 -11.24
CA PHE A 343 18.28 -25.80 -10.15
C PHE A 343 18.10 -27.23 -10.68
N LYS A 344 18.40 -28.25 -9.86
CA LYS A 344 18.14 -29.65 -10.23
C LYS A 344 16.64 -29.96 -10.03
N PRO A 345 15.99 -30.74 -10.91
CA PRO A 345 14.59 -31.12 -10.73
C PRO A 345 14.28 -31.79 -9.38
N SER A 346 15.27 -32.46 -8.77
CA SER A 346 15.16 -33.10 -7.46
C SER A 346 15.05 -32.11 -6.28
N GLU A 347 15.42 -30.85 -6.47
CA GLU A 347 15.29 -29.79 -5.46
C GLU A 347 13.85 -29.23 -5.38
N MET A 348 12.99 -29.57 -6.34
CA MET A 348 11.62 -29.07 -6.40
C MET A 348 10.66 -29.95 -5.59
N HIS A 349 9.77 -29.32 -4.83
CA HIS A 349 8.70 -30.04 -4.15
C HIS A 349 7.70 -30.64 -5.16
N ILE A 350 7.04 -31.75 -4.81
CA ILE A 350 6.07 -32.44 -5.69
C ILE A 350 4.95 -31.50 -6.15
N LEU A 351 4.38 -30.73 -5.22
CA LEU A 351 3.39 -29.69 -5.54
C LEU A 351 3.96 -28.60 -6.45
N GLY A 352 5.22 -28.22 -6.25
CA GLY A 352 5.91 -27.26 -7.11
C GLY A 352 6.01 -27.79 -8.56
N SER A 353 6.34 -29.06 -8.72
CA SER A 353 6.43 -29.70 -10.05
C SER A 353 5.08 -29.70 -10.76
N PHE A 354 4.00 -30.03 -10.05
CA PHE A 354 2.65 -29.97 -10.58
C PHE A 354 2.26 -28.55 -11.00
N ILE A 355 2.51 -27.56 -10.14
CA ILE A 355 2.24 -26.14 -10.44
C ILE A 355 3.01 -25.69 -11.68
N ILE A 356 4.30 -26.01 -11.79
CA ILE A 356 5.13 -25.63 -12.94
C ILE A 356 4.64 -26.29 -14.23
N ARG A 357 4.20 -27.56 -14.20
CA ARG A 357 3.61 -28.22 -15.38
C ARG A 357 2.33 -27.53 -15.85
N ILE A 358 1.45 -27.15 -14.92
CA ILE A 358 0.24 -26.38 -15.27
C ILE A 358 0.62 -25.01 -15.83
N ALA A 359 1.55 -24.31 -15.19
CA ALA A 359 1.96 -22.97 -15.59
C ALA A 359 2.69 -22.97 -16.95
N GLU A 360 3.44 -24.01 -17.26
CA GLU A 360 4.04 -24.24 -18.59
C GLU A 360 2.97 -24.54 -19.64
N PHE A 361 2.00 -25.42 -19.33
CA PHE A 361 0.87 -25.71 -20.23
C PHE A 361 0.04 -24.46 -20.53
N ALA A 362 -0.17 -23.60 -19.54
CA ALA A 362 -0.83 -22.31 -19.69
C ALA A 362 0.07 -21.22 -20.34
N CYS A 363 1.30 -21.56 -20.75
CA CYS A 363 2.28 -20.66 -21.32
C CYS A 363 2.60 -19.43 -20.42
N VAL A 364 2.49 -19.58 -19.11
CA VAL A 364 2.82 -18.53 -18.13
C VAL A 364 4.32 -18.56 -17.77
N VAL A 365 4.94 -19.75 -17.79
CA VAL A 365 6.34 -19.98 -17.42
C VAL A 365 7.14 -20.50 -18.62
N ASP A 366 8.31 -19.91 -18.88
CA ASP A 366 9.36 -20.42 -19.77
C ASP A 366 10.17 -21.48 -19.02
N VAL A 367 10.20 -22.71 -19.53
CA VAL A 367 10.90 -23.84 -18.92
C VAL A 367 11.90 -24.42 -19.90
N LYS A 368 13.16 -24.55 -19.47
CA LYS A 368 14.23 -25.24 -20.20
C LYS A 368 14.74 -26.42 -19.38
N ARG A 369 14.79 -27.60 -19.99
CA ARG A 369 15.23 -28.86 -19.36
C ARG A 369 16.49 -29.36 -20.05
N GLY A 370 17.26 -30.22 -19.37
CA GLY A 370 18.44 -30.86 -19.98
C GLY A 370 19.65 -29.94 -20.06
N LEU A 371 19.81 -29.00 -19.12
CA LEU A 371 20.89 -28.03 -19.12
C LEU A 371 22.13 -28.53 -18.35
N GLY A 372 23.32 -28.06 -18.76
CA GLY A 372 24.61 -28.45 -18.19
C GLY A 372 25.22 -29.67 -18.89
N GLU A 373 26.51 -29.94 -18.64
CA GLU A 373 27.26 -31.04 -19.26
C GLU A 373 26.61 -32.40 -19.01
N ASP A 374 26.04 -32.59 -17.81
CA ASP A 374 25.34 -33.82 -17.42
C ASP A 374 23.83 -33.81 -17.73
N GLY A 375 23.29 -32.74 -18.31
CA GLY A 375 21.85 -32.57 -18.57
C GLY A 375 20.95 -32.54 -17.32
N GLN A 376 21.52 -32.43 -16.12
CA GLN A 376 20.80 -32.56 -14.84
C GLN A 376 20.05 -31.30 -14.39
N TYR A 377 20.22 -30.17 -15.07
CA TYR A 377 19.61 -28.91 -14.64
C TYR A 377 18.36 -28.57 -15.44
N MET A 378 17.45 -27.88 -14.76
CA MET A 378 16.38 -27.15 -15.39
C MET A 378 16.47 -25.66 -15.05
N GLU A 379 15.91 -24.84 -15.92
CA GLU A 379 15.84 -23.40 -15.76
C GLU A 379 14.42 -22.94 -16.02
N ILE A 380 13.89 -22.10 -15.14
CA ILE A 380 12.61 -21.43 -15.33
C ILE A 380 12.79 -19.92 -15.26
N ASN A 381 11.94 -19.13 -15.92
CA ASN A 381 11.89 -17.69 -15.59
C ASN A 381 11.48 -17.49 -14.13
N ASN A 382 12.00 -16.44 -13.49
CA ASN A 382 11.54 -16.08 -12.15
C ASN A 382 10.06 -15.71 -12.15
N LEU A 383 9.33 -16.14 -11.13
CA LEU A 383 7.87 -16.03 -11.05
C LEU A 383 7.47 -14.67 -10.48
N THR A 384 7.70 -13.60 -11.25
CA THR A 384 7.28 -12.24 -10.90
C THR A 384 6.63 -11.57 -12.11
N LEU A 385 5.74 -10.60 -11.86
CA LEU A 385 5.04 -9.88 -12.92
C LEU A 385 6.02 -9.17 -13.86
N ASN A 386 7.14 -8.65 -13.34
CA ASN A 386 8.22 -8.05 -14.14
C ASN A 386 8.76 -9.05 -15.19
N ASN A 387 9.09 -10.28 -14.77
CA ASN A 387 9.60 -11.31 -15.67
C ASN A 387 8.51 -11.86 -16.61
N PHE A 388 7.27 -11.93 -16.16
CA PHE A 388 6.15 -12.33 -17.02
C PHE A 388 5.92 -11.33 -18.16
N LEU A 389 6.01 -10.02 -17.90
CA LEU A 389 5.92 -9.03 -18.97
C LEU A 389 7.11 -9.11 -19.93
N LEU A 390 8.32 -9.32 -19.42
CA LEU A 390 9.51 -9.53 -20.26
C LEU A 390 9.45 -10.83 -21.07
N LYS A 391 8.72 -11.85 -20.61
CA LYS A 391 8.41 -13.05 -21.39
C LYS A 391 7.54 -12.74 -22.60
N ILE A 392 6.57 -11.83 -22.45
CA ILE A 392 5.62 -11.45 -23.50
C ILE A 392 6.25 -10.45 -24.47
N LEU A 393 6.93 -9.43 -23.94
CA LEU A 393 7.42 -8.28 -24.72
C LEU A 393 8.84 -8.48 -25.24
N GLY A 394 9.60 -9.43 -24.68
CA GLY A 394 11.04 -9.53 -24.88
C GLY A 394 11.83 -8.49 -24.07
N PRO A 395 13.15 -8.39 -24.30
CA PRO A 395 14.00 -7.42 -23.61
C PRO A 395 13.60 -5.96 -23.92
N THR A 396 13.49 -5.12 -22.89
CA THR A 396 13.08 -3.72 -23.05
C THR A 396 13.97 -2.78 -22.24
N LYS A 397 13.87 -1.47 -22.47
CA LYS A 397 14.49 -0.48 -21.56
C LYS A 397 13.81 -0.56 -20.19
N GLU A 398 14.58 -0.37 -19.13
CA GLU A 398 14.06 -0.40 -17.75
C GLU A 398 12.93 0.61 -17.55
N GLN A 399 13.14 1.86 -17.98
CA GLN A 399 12.12 2.91 -17.91
C GLN A 399 10.82 2.51 -18.63
N SER A 400 10.92 1.89 -19.80
CA SER A 400 9.76 1.42 -20.55
C SER A 400 9.01 0.33 -19.80
N LEU A 401 9.72 -0.62 -19.17
CA LEU A 401 9.10 -1.66 -18.35
C LEU A 401 8.36 -1.06 -17.14
N THR A 402 8.97 -0.08 -16.45
CA THR A 402 8.30 0.64 -15.35
C THR A 402 7.03 1.31 -15.84
N ILE A 403 7.09 2.07 -16.94
CA ILE A 403 5.91 2.77 -17.50
C ILE A 403 4.81 1.77 -17.86
N ILE A 404 5.13 0.64 -18.48
CA ILE A 404 4.16 -0.39 -18.85
C ILE A 404 3.48 -0.96 -17.59
N LEU A 405 4.23 -1.28 -16.54
CA LEU A 405 3.68 -1.75 -15.27
C LEU A 405 2.76 -0.71 -14.61
N LEU A 406 3.12 0.57 -14.67
CA LEU A 406 2.28 1.66 -14.18
C LEU A 406 1.01 1.85 -15.02
N CYS A 407 1.09 1.68 -16.34
CA CYS A 407 -0.09 1.64 -17.20
C CYS A 407 -1.00 0.46 -16.86
N ILE A 408 -0.45 -0.73 -16.64
CA ILE A 408 -1.20 -1.91 -16.17
C ILE A 408 -1.88 -1.60 -14.82
N GLN A 409 -1.17 -0.96 -13.89
CA GLN A 409 -1.75 -0.51 -12.63
C GLN A 409 -2.95 0.41 -12.84
N ALA A 410 -2.84 1.42 -13.71
CA ALA A 410 -3.93 2.35 -14.00
C ALA A 410 -5.13 1.67 -14.69
N VAL A 411 -4.88 0.72 -15.60
CA VAL A 411 -5.94 -0.06 -16.25
C VAL A 411 -6.66 -0.95 -15.24
N CYS A 412 -5.92 -1.61 -14.35
CA CYS A 412 -6.49 -2.43 -13.28
C CYS A 412 -7.30 -1.59 -12.29
N THR A 413 -6.88 -0.36 -11.96
CA THR A 413 -7.67 0.51 -11.08
C THR A 413 -8.91 1.05 -11.78
N ALA A 414 -8.87 1.33 -13.09
CA ALA A 414 -10.06 1.65 -13.87
C ALA A 414 -11.06 0.48 -13.89
N ALA A 415 -10.57 -0.75 -14.08
CA ALA A 415 -11.39 -1.96 -13.96
C ALA A 415 -11.96 -2.13 -12.54
N ALA A 416 -11.19 -1.83 -11.50
CA ALA A 416 -11.66 -1.84 -10.12
C ALA A 416 -12.80 -0.85 -9.87
N PHE A 417 -12.73 0.37 -10.43
CA PHE A 417 -13.83 1.32 -10.38
C PHE A 417 -15.07 0.82 -11.10
N PHE A 418 -14.90 0.23 -12.28
CA PHE A 418 -16.01 -0.40 -13.00
C PHE A 418 -16.67 -1.50 -12.15
N ILE A 419 -15.86 -2.37 -11.54
CA ILE A 419 -16.34 -3.42 -10.65
C ILE A 419 -17.08 -2.84 -9.46
N ARG A 420 -16.51 -1.84 -8.78
CA ARG A 420 -17.09 -1.21 -7.59
C ARG A 420 -18.44 -0.56 -7.88
N TYR A 421 -18.55 0.25 -8.92
CA TYR A 421 -19.74 1.09 -9.13
C TYR A 421 -20.81 0.46 -10.03
N TYR A 422 -20.45 -0.49 -10.89
CA TYR A 422 -21.40 -1.09 -11.83
C TYR A 422 -21.62 -2.58 -11.61
N VAL A 423 -20.59 -3.33 -11.20
CA VAL A 423 -20.69 -4.79 -11.08
C VAL A 423 -21.11 -5.21 -9.66
N SER A 424 -20.68 -4.48 -8.63
CA SER A 424 -20.85 -4.90 -7.23
C SER A 424 -22.30 -5.08 -6.82
N THR A 425 -23.23 -4.29 -7.39
CA THR A 425 -24.69 -4.39 -7.17
C THR A 425 -25.29 -5.69 -7.68
N PHE A 426 -24.64 -6.39 -8.61
CA PHE A 426 -25.06 -7.72 -9.05
C PHE A 426 -24.59 -8.82 -8.09
N PHE A 427 -23.51 -8.58 -7.34
CA PHE A 427 -22.90 -9.56 -6.43
C PHE A 427 -23.25 -9.34 -4.96
N TYR A 428 -23.57 -8.13 -4.54
CA TYR A 428 -24.02 -7.78 -3.19
C TYR A 428 -25.40 -7.12 -3.29
#